data_AF-A0AAP0DCI9-F1
#
_entry.id   AF-A0AAP0DCI9-F1
#
_cell.length_a   1.000
_cell.length_b   1.000
_cell.length_c   1.000
_cell.angle_alpha   90.00
_cell.angle_beta   90.00
_cell.angle_gamma   90.00
#
_symmetry.space_group_name_H-M   'P 1'
#
loop_
_entity.id
_entity.type
_entity.pdbx_description
1 polymer ?
#
loop_
_entity_poly.entity_id
_entity_poly.type
_entity_poly.pdbx_seq_one_letter_code
_entity_poly.pdbx_strand_id
1 'polypeptide(L)'
;MLHLCVFCSMQEMLRKYKLHSNKSLDEVNDPSLTLQLVESDEVRLSKEINDKNRELRQLGGQDLQGLSIDELENLENLLQGGLNRVLQTKDEKYKNEIFSLQLKGARLIEENKLLKEQMTMLSNGNNPRSARTNIDNLMSIPEDHGQSSESVTTNVYSSNSGPPPEDDGSSTSLKLG
;
A
#
# COMPACT_ATOMS: atom_id res chain seq x y z
N MET A 1 -64.64 -37.45 -29.73
CA MET A 1 -64.29 -37.17 -28.31
C MET A 1 -62.80 -36.86 -28.14
N LEU A 2 -61.87 -37.71 -28.61
CA LEU A 2 -60.41 -37.47 -28.55
C LEU A 2 -59.95 -36.12 -29.16
N HIS A 3 -60.50 -35.74 -30.32
CA HIS A 3 -60.15 -34.48 -31.00
C HIS A 3 -60.51 -33.22 -30.19
N LEU A 4 -61.57 -33.29 -29.37
CA LEU A 4 -61.99 -32.20 -28.49
C LEU A 4 -61.11 -32.11 -27.23
N CYS A 5 -60.60 -33.25 -26.75
CA CYS A 5 -59.66 -33.33 -25.63
C CYS A 5 -58.30 -32.72 -25.98
N VAL A 6 -57.77 -33.01 -27.17
CA VAL A 6 -56.50 -32.44 -27.65
C VAL A 6 -56.63 -30.92 -27.85
N PHE A 7 -57.74 -30.44 -28.44
CA PHE A 7 -57.98 -29.01 -28.62
C PHE A 7 -58.08 -28.25 -27.29
N CYS A 8 -58.77 -28.82 -26.29
CA CYS A 8 -58.89 -28.22 -24.97
C CYS A 8 -57.53 -28.17 -24.24
N SER A 9 -56.75 -29.27 -24.31
CA SER A 9 -55.41 -29.36 -23.74
C SER A 9 -54.45 -28.35 -24.36
N MET A 10 -54.46 -28.18 -25.68
CA MET A 10 -53.64 -27.16 -26.36
C MET A 10 -54.03 -25.74 -25.97
N GLN A 11 -55.32 -25.44 -25.88
CA GLN A 11 -55.77 -24.12 -25.42
C GLN A 11 -55.37 -23.85 -23.96
N GLU A 12 -55.39 -24.87 -23.11
CA GLU A 12 -54.98 -24.74 -21.72
C GLU A 12 -53.46 -24.52 -21.61
N MET A 13 -52.66 -25.22 -22.41
CA MET A 13 -51.22 -25.01 -22.54
C MET A 13 -50.88 -23.61 -23.05
N LEU A 14 -51.59 -23.12 -24.08
CA LEU A 14 -51.43 -21.76 -24.60
C LEU A 14 -51.80 -20.70 -23.55
N ARG A 15 -52.88 -20.94 -22.80
CA ARG A 15 -53.32 -20.03 -21.72
C ARG A 15 -52.30 -20.01 -20.57
N LYS A 16 -51.77 -21.16 -20.17
CA LYS A 16 -50.69 -21.28 -19.18
C LYS A 16 -49.43 -20.60 -19.66
N TYR A 17 -49.01 -20.84 -20.90
CA TYR A 17 -47.84 -20.20 -21.50
C TYR A 17 -47.98 -18.66 -21.51
N LYS A 18 -49.14 -18.13 -21.89
CA LYS A 18 -49.39 -16.68 -21.88
C LYS A 18 -49.34 -16.09 -20.47
N LEU A 19 -49.87 -16.81 -19.47
CA LEU A 19 -49.79 -16.38 -18.07
C LEU A 19 -48.34 -16.40 -17.54
N HIS A 20 -47.58 -17.45 -17.85
CA HIS A 20 -46.17 -17.57 -17.47
C HIS A 20 -45.27 -16.57 -18.20
N SER A 21 -45.53 -16.32 -19.49
CA SER A 21 -44.80 -15.33 -20.29
C SER A 21 -45.05 -13.91 -19.79
N ASN A 22 -46.29 -13.58 -19.42
CA ASN A 22 -46.61 -12.27 -18.85
C ASN A 22 -46.07 -12.11 -17.43
N LYS A 23 -46.09 -13.17 -16.61
CA LYS A 23 -45.50 -13.15 -15.26
C LYS A 23 -43.97 -13.05 -15.30
N SER A 24 -43.34 -13.72 -16.27
CA SER A 24 -41.90 -13.63 -16.50
C SER A 24 -41.48 -12.24 -17.01
N LEU A 25 -42.39 -11.43 -17.53
CA LEU A 25 -42.12 -10.04 -17.93
C LEU A 25 -42.11 -9.10 -16.71
N ASP A 26 -42.91 -9.41 -15.70
CA ASP A 26 -43.05 -8.64 -14.45
C ASP A 26 -41.95 -8.99 -13.41
N GLU A 27 -41.37 -10.19 -13.50
CA GLU A 27 -40.24 -10.66 -12.65
C GLU A 27 -38.86 -10.36 -13.24
N VAL A 28 -38.77 -9.74 -14.43
CA VAL A 28 -37.49 -9.24 -14.91
C VAL A 28 -37.20 -7.96 -14.14
N ASN A 29 -36.28 -8.02 -13.17
CA ASN A 29 -35.43 -6.87 -12.87
C ASN A 29 -34.89 -6.41 -14.22
N ASP A 30 -35.45 -5.35 -14.79
CA ASP A 30 -35.16 -4.93 -16.16
C ASP A 30 -33.63 -4.86 -16.32
N PRO A 31 -33.03 -5.75 -17.14
CA PRO A 31 -31.59 -5.79 -17.32
C PRO A 31 -31.09 -4.46 -17.89
N SER A 32 -31.96 -3.73 -18.61
CA SER A 32 -31.70 -2.38 -19.07
C SER A 32 -31.60 -1.37 -17.92
N LEU A 33 -32.50 -1.43 -16.91
CA LEU A 33 -32.41 -0.56 -15.73
C LEU A 33 -31.16 -0.87 -14.92
N THR A 34 -30.85 -2.16 -14.72
CA THR A 34 -29.64 -2.58 -13.98
C THR A 34 -28.37 -2.14 -14.72
N LEU A 35 -28.32 -2.28 -16.04
CA LEU A 35 -27.20 -1.84 -16.86
C LEU A 35 -27.04 -0.31 -16.85
N GLN A 36 -28.14 0.44 -16.96
CA GLN A 36 -28.13 1.91 -16.86
C GLN A 36 -27.64 2.39 -15.49
N LEU A 37 -28.03 1.71 -14.41
CA LEU A 37 -27.53 1.99 -13.05
C LEU A 37 -26.03 1.75 -12.94
N VAL A 38 -25.54 0.61 -13.45
CA VAL A 38 -24.10 0.29 -13.47
C VAL A 38 -23.31 1.28 -14.30
N GLU A 39 -23.80 1.65 -15.49
CA GLU A 39 -23.19 2.66 -16.35
C GLU A 39 -23.15 4.03 -15.66
N SER A 40 -24.23 4.41 -14.96
CA SER A 40 -24.27 5.64 -14.17
C SER A 40 -23.25 5.62 -13.02
N ASP A 41 -23.07 4.49 -12.34
CA ASP A 41 -22.09 4.35 -11.28
C ASP A 41 -20.65 4.37 -11.81
N GLU A 42 -20.40 3.75 -12.96
CA GLU A 42 -19.09 3.78 -13.64
C GLU A 42 -18.70 5.22 -14.01
N VAL A 43 -19.63 5.97 -14.61
CA VAL A 43 -19.41 7.38 -14.95
C VAL A 43 -19.10 8.21 -13.70
N ARG A 44 -19.86 8.00 -12.61
CA ARG A 44 -19.66 8.70 -11.34
C ARG A 44 -18.29 8.41 -10.74
N LEU A 45 -17.89 7.14 -10.68
CA LEU A 45 -16.60 6.70 -10.14
C LEU A 45 -15.44 7.19 -11.00
N SER A 46 -15.57 7.11 -12.32
CA SER A 46 -14.57 7.63 -13.26
C SER A 46 -14.35 9.13 -13.08
N LYS A 47 -15.43 9.90 -12.88
CA LYS A 47 -15.33 11.32 -12.55
C LYS A 47 -14.59 11.54 -11.23
N GLU A 48 -14.94 10.81 -10.17
CA GLU A 48 -14.27 10.94 -8.86
C GLU A 48 -12.77 10.64 -8.94
N ILE A 49 -12.38 9.61 -9.69
CA ILE A 49 -10.97 9.27 -9.93
C ILE A 49 -10.26 10.42 -10.65
N ASN A 50 -10.89 10.99 -11.68
CA ASN A 50 -10.32 12.12 -12.43
C ASN A 50 -10.17 13.37 -11.55
N ASP A 51 -11.17 13.66 -10.72
CA ASP A 51 -11.15 14.78 -9.78
C ASP A 51 -10.03 14.59 -8.73
N LYS A 52 -9.90 13.39 -8.16
CA LYS A 52 -8.83 13.07 -7.21
C LYS A 52 -7.43 13.11 -7.84
N ASN A 53 -7.28 12.60 -9.06
CA ASN A 53 -6.03 12.72 -9.79
C ASN A 53 -5.67 14.18 -10.07
N ARG A 54 -6.66 15.03 -10.36
CA ARG A 54 -6.44 16.47 -10.52
C ARG A 54 -6.00 17.11 -9.20
N GLU A 55 -6.65 16.79 -8.08
CA GLU A 55 -6.22 17.26 -6.74
C GLU A 55 -4.76 16.86 -6.44
N LEU A 56 -4.36 15.61 -6.75
CA LEU A 56 -2.98 15.15 -6.55
C LEU A 56 -1.98 15.93 -7.43
N ARG A 57 -2.32 16.20 -8.70
CA ARG A 57 -1.50 17.03 -9.58
C ARG A 57 -1.37 18.46 -9.05
N GLN A 58 -2.46 19.03 -8.53
CA GLN A 58 -2.45 20.35 -7.89
C GLN A 58 -1.56 20.39 -6.65
N LEU A 59 -1.66 19.41 -5.76
CA LEU A 59 -0.73 19.25 -4.63
C LEU A 59 0.74 19.12 -5.11
N GLY A 60 0.96 18.59 -6.31
CA GLY A 60 2.25 18.53 -6.99
C GLY A 60 2.65 19.79 -7.76
N GLY A 61 1.89 20.89 -7.67
CA GLY A 61 2.17 22.17 -8.33
C GLY A 61 1.78 22.25 -9.81
N GLN A 62 0.95 21.32 -10.30
CA GLN A 62 0.46 21.25 -11.67
C GLN A 62 -1.02 21.69 -11.73
N ASP A 63 -1.58 21.96 -12.92
CA ASP A 63 -3.00 22.29 -13.10
C ASP A 63 -3.54 23.41 -12.16
N LEU A 64 -2.70 24.40 -11.85
CA LEU A 64 -3.04 25.52 -10.96
C LEU A 64 -3.83 26.63 -11.66
N GLN A 65 -3.83 26.64 -13.00
CA GLN A 65 -4.57 27.63 -13.78
C GLN A 65 -6.07 27.53 -13.49
N GLY A 66 -6.70 28.68 -13.23
CA GLY A 66 -8.13 28.76 -12.94
C GLY A 66 -8.50 28.56 -11.47
N LEU A 67 -7.52 28.28 -10.59
CA LEU A 67 -7.73 28.40 -9.15
C LEU A 67 -7.75 29.87 -8.73
N SER A 68 -8.62 30.17 -7.78
CA SER A 68 -8.63 31.45 -7.07
C SER A 68 -7.45 31.56 -6.10
N ILE A 69 -7.19 32.78 -5.63
CA ILE A 69 -6.15 33.04 -4.63
C ILE A 69 -6.44 32.27 -3.33
N ASP A 70 -7.69 32.25 -2.89
CA ASP A 70 -8.10 31.54 -1.67
C ASP A 70 -7.88 30.02 -1.80
N GLU A 71 -8.15 29.44 -2.97
CA GLU A 71 -7.90 28.02 -3.24
C GLU A 71 -6.41 27.68 -3.25
N LEU A 72 -5.58 28.57 -3.82
CA LEU A 72 -4.12 28.43 -3.79
C LEU A 72 -3.57 28.54 -2.36
N GLU A 73 -4.06 29.50 -1.56
CA GLU A 73 -3.68 29.65 -0.16
C GLU A 73 -4.07 28.40 0.65
N ASN A 74 -5.25 27.84 0.42
CA ASN A 74 -5.66 26.58 1.06
C ASN A 74 -4.73 25.41 0.68
N LEU A 75 -4.31 25.33 -0.58
CA LEU A 75 -3.38 24.31 -1.05
C LEU A 75 -2.01 24.46 -0.38
N GLU A 76 -1.49 25.68 -0.31
CA GLU A 76 -0.22 25.99 0.37
C GLU A 76 -0.28 25.64 1.85
N ASN A 77 -1.35 26.03 2.55
CA ASN A 77 -1.55 25.72 3.96
C ASN A 77 -1.58 24.21 4.22
N LEU A 78 -2.26 23.44 3.35
CA LEU A 78 -2.31 21.99 3.45
C LEU A 78 -0.94 21.34 3.24
N LEU A 79 -0.19 21.79 2.23
CA LEU A 79 1.17 21.32 1.94
C LEU A 79 2.14 21.66 3.07
N GLN A 80 2.10 22.90 3.57
CA GLN A 80 2.92 23.35 4.68
C GLN A 80 2.63 22.55 5.95
N GLY A 81 1.36 22.30 6.26
CA GLY A 81 0.97 21.44 7.38
C GLY A 81 1.47 20.00 7.21
N GLY A 82 1.38 19.43 6.00
CA GLY A 82 1.91 18.10 5.67
C GLY A 82 3.42 18.02 5.83
N LEU A 83 4.15 19.00 5.30
CA LEU A 83 5.60 19.08 5.39
C LEU A 83 6.06 19.20 6.84
N ASN A 84 5.40 20.05 7.64
CA ASN A 84 5.73 20.20 9.06
C ASN A 84 5.57 18.87 9.83
N ARG A 85 4.48 18.12 9.59
CA ARG A 85 4.31 16.79 10.19
C ARG A 85 5.43 15.84 9.80
N VAL A 86 5.77 15.77 8.51
CA VAL A 86 6.86 14.90 8.03
C VAL A 86 8.20 15.27 8.68
N LEU A 87 8.50 16.57 8.77
CA LEU A 87 9.73 17.06 9.38
C LEU A 87 9.79 16.70 10.86
N GLN A 88 8.71 16.96 11.62
CA GLN A 88 8.62 16.60 13.03
C GLN A 88 8.86 15.11 13.27
N THR A 89 8.19 14.24 12.50
CA THR A 89 8.36 12.79 12.62
C THR A 89 9.79 12.36 12.31
N LYS A 90 10.42 12.94 11.28
CA LYS A 90 11.82 12.63 10.94
C LYS A 90 12.78 13.10 12.02
N ASP A 91 12.58 14.31 12.54
CA ASP A 91 13.40 14.88 13.60
C ASP A 91 13.34 14.04 14.87
N GLU A 92 12.15 13.60 15.27
CA GLU A 92 11.98 12.73 16.42
C GLU A 92 12.68 11.39 16.22
N LYS A 93 12.52 10.77 15.05
CA LYS A 93 13.21 9.52 14.70
C LYS A 93 14.73 9.66 14.81
N TYR A 94 15.30 10.71 14.22
CA TYR A 94 16.74 10.94 14.26
C TYR A 94 17.24 11.27 15.67
N LYS A 95 16.51 12.07 16.45
CA LYS A 95 16.86 12.35 17.85
C LYS A 95 16.91 11.06 18.67
N ASN A 96 15.92 10.19 18.51
CA ASN A 96 15.87 8.92 19.24
C ASN A 96 17.01 7.98 18.84
N GLU A 97 17.34 7.91 17.55
CA GLU A 97 18.46 7.11 17.05
C GLU A 97 19.81 7.64 17.56
N ILE A 98 20.02 8.95 17.51
CA ILE A 98 21.23 9.61 18.06
C ILE A 98 21.35 9.30 19.55
N PHE A 99 20.26 9.47 20.32
CA PHE A 99 20.27 9.20 21.76
C PHE A 99 20.61 7.74 22.06
N SER A 100 20.01 6.79 21.34
CA SER A 100 20.28 5.36 21.48
C SER A 100 21.76 5.03 21.19
N LEU A 101 22.32 5.59 20.11
CA LEU A 101 23.72 5.39 19.74
C LEU A 101 24.68 6.01 20.76
N GLN A 102 24.37 7.21 21.28
CA GLN A 102 25.16 7.84 22.33
C GLN A 102 25.17 7.00 23.61
N LEU A 103 24.02 6.47 24.02
CA LEU A 103 23.92 5.59 25.19
C LEU A 103 24.72 4.30 25.00
N LYS A 104 24.61 3.67 23.83
CA LYS A 104 25.40 2.48 23.49
C LYS A 104 26.90 2.78 23.46
N GLY A 105 27.30 3.92 22.90
CA GLY A 105 28.68 4.38 22.89
C GLY A 105 29.25 4.57 24.30
N ALA A 106 28.50 5.23 25.19
CA ALA A 106 28.90 5.42 26.59
C ALA A 106 29.09 4.08 27.33
N ARG A 107 28.18 3.12 27.12
CA ARG A 107 28.29 1.78 27.71
C ARG A 107 29.53 1.04 27.23
N LEU A 108 29.78 1.05 25.92
CA LEU A 108 30.94 0.39 25.33
C LEU A 108 32.26 1.00 25.81
N ILE A 109 32.31 2.32 26.02
CA ILE A 109 33.49 2.98 26.58
C ILE A 109 33.78 2.48 28.01
N GLU A 110 32.76 2.36 28.85
CA GLU A 110 32.92 1.88 30.22
C GLU A 110 33.31 0.39 30.27
N GLU A 111 32.64 -0.46 29.49
CA GLU A 111 32.99 -1.87 29.37
C GLU A 111 34.43 -2.06 28.86
N ASN A 112 34.85 -1.30 27.85
CA ASN A 112 36.20 -1.36 27.30
C ASN A 112 37.25 -0.94 28.34
N LYS A 113 36.94 0.06 29.17
CA LYS A 113 37.80 0.49 30.28
C LYS A 113 37.96 -0.60 31.33
N LEU A 114 36.86 -1.23 31.76
CA LEU A 114 36.89 -2.35 32.72
C LEU A 114 37.67 -3.55 32.19
N LEU A 115 37.50 -3.89 30.90
CA LEU A 115 38.24 -4.98 30.27
C LEU A 115 39.74 -4.69 30.17
N LYS A 116 40.12 -3.44 29.85
CA LYS A 116 41.53 -3.02 29.85
C LYS A 116 42.15 -3.15 31.24
N GLU A 117 41.46 -2.72 32.29
CA GLU A 117 41.93 -2.85 33.67
C GLU A 117 42.12 -4.33 34.05
N GLN A 118 41.13 -5.18 33.76
CA GLN A 118 41.25 -6.63 33.99
C GLN A 118 42.45 -7.24 33.25
N MET A 119 42.67 -6.87 31.99
CA MET A 119 43.81 -7.35 31.21
C MET A 119 45.14 -6.93 31.84
N THR A 120 45.26 -5.69 32.31
CA THR A 120 46.47 -5.23 33.01
C THR A 120 46.72 -5.98 34.32
N MET A 121 45.67 -6.29 35.09
CA MET A 121 45.79 -7.07 36.32
C MET A 121 46.29 -8.51 36.04
N LEU A 122 45.73 -9.15 35.01
CA LEU A 122 46.13 -10.50 34.59
C LEU A 122 47.57 -10.53 34.04
N SER A 123 47.95 -9.53 33.24
CA SER A 123 49.30 -9.43 32.66
C SER A 123 50.39 -9.15 33.71
N ASN A 124 50.04 -8.51 34.82
CA ASN A 124 50.97 -8.19 35.90
C ASN A 124 51.15 -9.34 36.91
N GLY A 125 50.63 -10.54 36.62
CA GLY A 125 50.79 -11.73 37.46
C GLY A 125 49.92 -11.76 38.73
N ASN A 126 49.08 -10.74 38.94
CA ASN A 126 48.11 -10.71 40.02
C ASN A 126 46.89 -11.51 39.59
N ASN A 127 46.79 -12.75 40.04
CA ASN A 127 45.72 -13.67 39.64
C ASN A 127 44.62 -13.72 40.72
N PRO A 128 43.57 -12.86 40.68
CA PRO A 128 42.46 -13.03 41.60
C PRO A 128 41.60 -14.16 41.05
N ARG A 129 41.72 -15.34 41.67
CA ARG A 129 40.78 -16.47 41.54
C ARG A 129 39.31 -16.12 41.93
N SER A 130 38.95 -14.85 41.98
CA SER A 130 37.63 -14.32 42.39
C SER A 130 36.92 -13.49 41.32
N ALA A 131 37.47 -13.35 40.10
CA ALA A 131 36.82 -12.58 39.01
C ALA A 131 35.72 -13.38 38.26
N ARG A 132 35.45 -14.63 38.67
CA ARG A 132 34.59 -15.56 37.93
C ARG A 132 33.11 -15.52 38.35
N THR A 133 32.75 -14.81 39.42
CA THR A 133 31.40 -14.81 40.01
C THR A 133 30.49 -13.64 39.62
N ASN A 134 31.01 -12.59 38.94
CA ASN A 134 30.21 -11.41 38.61
C ASN A 134 29.62 -11.38 37.18
N ILE A 135 29.97 -12.36 36.35
CA ILE A 135 29.52 -12.43 34.94
C ILE A 135 28.08 -12.93 34.81
N ASP A 136 27.62 -13.78 35.74
CA ASP A 136 26.30 -14.41 35.64
C ASP A 136 25.14 -13.50 36.09
N ASN A 137 25.43 -12.37 36.76
CA ASN A 137 24.42 -11.47 37.32
C ASN A 137 24.03 -10.27 36.41
N LEU A 138 24.72 -10.05 35.27
CA LEU A 138 24.47 -8.90 34.39
C LEU A 138 23.79 -9.28 33.05
N MET A 139 23.40 -10.55 32.87
CA MET A 139 22.78 -11.07 31.64
C MET A 139 21.24 -10.88 31.59
N SER A 140 20.66 -10.07 32.48
CA SER A 140 19.21 -9.93 32.60
C SER A 140 18.74 -8.53 32.19
N ILE A 141 18.62 -8.26 30.88
CA ILE A 141 17.74 -7.20 30.39
C ILE A 141 16.83 -7.78 29.29
N PRO A 142 15.51 -7.53 29.33
CA PRO A 142 14.57 -8.05 28.34
C PRO A 142 14.92 -7.52 26.95
N GLU A 143 15.00 -8.43 25.99
CA GLU A 143 14.95 -8.08 24.58
C GLU A 143 13.56 -7.51 24.30
N ASP A 144 13.44 -6.18 24.24
CA ASP A 144 12.28 -5.54 23.64
C ASP A 144 12.39 -5.76 22.12
N HIS A 145 11.91 -6.93 21.68
CA HIS A 145 11.57 -7.16 20.29
C HIS A 145 10.47 -6.17 19.93
N GLY A 146 10.88 -5.00 19.45
CA GLY A 146 10.09 -4.20 18.52
C GLY A 146 9.84 -5.05 17.28
N GLN A 147 8.81 -5.89 17.35
CA GLN A 147 8.31 -6.68 16.23
C GLN A 147 7.85 -5.72 15.15
N SER A 148 8.76 -5.37 14.25
CA SER A 148 8.41 -4.84 12.94
C SER A 148 7.88 -6.00 12.11
N SER A 149 6.55 -6.12 12.03
CA SER A 149 5.87 -7.10 11.20
C SER A 149 6.21 -6.90 9.73
N GLU A 150 7.20 -7.65 9.23
CA GLU A 150 7.42 -7.82 7.80
C GLU A 150 6.31 -8.75 7.28
N SER A 151 5.46 -8.20 6.41
CA SER A 151 4.30 -8.89 5.86
C SER A 151 4.75 -10.00 4.90
N VAL A 152 4.23 -11.21 5.10
CA VAL A 152 4.36 -12.35 4.20
C VAL A 152 3.72 -11.96 2.86
N THR A 153 4.53 -11.61 1.87
CA THR A 153 4.07 -11.57 0.47
C THR A 153 4.28 -12.94 -0.14
N THR A 154 3.14 -13.57 -0.43
CA THR A 154 3.00 -14.79 -1.21
C THR A 154 3.70 -14.66 -2.56
N ASN A 155 4.52 -15.65 -2.84
CA ASN A 155 5.19 -15.94 -4.11
C ASN A 155 4.24 -15.77 -5.32
N VAL A 156 4.49 -14.78 -6.17
CA VAL A 156 3.89 -14.66 -7.50
C VAL A 156 4.95 -14.23 -8.52
N TYR A 157 5.34 -15.18 -9.36
CA TYR A 157 5.83 -15.05 -10.75
C TYR A 157 6.88 -13.97 -11.06
N SER A 158 8.16 -14.38 -11.13
CA SER A 158 9.17 -13.68 -11.92
C SER A 158 8.89 -13.87 -13.41
N SER A 159 8.27 -12.88 -14.05
CA SER A 159 8.35 -12.68 -15.50
C SER A 159 9.26 -11.48 -15.76
N ASN A 160 10.56 -11.73 -15.91
CA ASN A 160 11.49 -10.75 -16.43
C ASN A 160 11.37 -10.76 -17.96
N SER A 161 10.49 -9.92 -18.50
CA SER A 161 10.57 -9.47 -19.90
C SER A 161 10.72 -7.95 -19.89
N GLY A 162 11.96 -7.51 -19.71
CA GLY A 162 12.38 -6.15 -20.04
C GLY A 162 12.64 -6.02 -21.55
N PRO A 163 12.48 -4.81 -22.13
CA PRO A 163 12.72 -4.59 -23.55
C PRO A 163 14.22 -4.70 -23.88
N PRO A 164 14.59 -5.20 -25.08
CA PRO A 164 15.99 -5.31 -25.49
C PRO A 164 16.58 -3.91 -25.80
N PRO A 165 17.91 -3.74 -25.65
CA PRO A 165 18.58 -2.46 -25.84
C PRO A 165 18.55 -1.99 -27.30
N GLU A 166 18.52 -0.66 -27.41
CA GLU A 166 18.52 0.18 -28.60
C GLU A 166 19.61 -0.25 -29.59
N ASP A 167 19.21 -0.78 -30.75
CA ASP A 167 20.11 -1.09 -31.86
C ASP A 167 20.28 0.15 -32.75
N ASP A 168 21.53 0.58 -32.85
CA ASP A 168 22.03 1.76 -33.55
C ASP A 168 22.04 1.49 -35.06
N GLY A 169 20.86 1.58 -35.69
CA GLY A 169 20.63 1.24 -37.09
C GLY A 169 20.12 2.40 -37.93
N SER A 170 20.97 3.41 -38.16
CA SER A 170 20.72 4.40 -39.22
C SER A 170 20.51 3.71 -40.57
N SER A 171 19.31 3.80 -41.13
CA SER A 171 19.14 3.85 -42.58
C SER A 171 17.87 4.63 -42.97
N THR A 172 18.15 5.79 -43.55
CA THR A 172 17.26 6.63 -44.35
C THR A 172 16.63 5.84 -45.50
N SER A 173 15.31 5.92 -45.72
CA SER A 173 14.72 6.29 -47.03
C SER A 173 13.20 6.16 -47.10
N LEU A 174 12.62 7.14 -47.80
CA LEU A 174 11.21 7.39 -48.08
C LEU A 174 10.69 6.51 -49.25
N LYS A 175 9.37 6.25 -49.32
CA LYS A 175 8.44 6.87 -50.30
C LYS A 175 7.03 6.25 -50.24
N LEU A 176 6.04 7.11 -50.09
CA LEU A 176 4.62 6.82 -50.26
C LEU A 176 4.33 6.45 -51.72
N GLY A 177 3.57 5.36 -51.89
CA GLY A 177 2.84 5.00 -53.10
C GLY A 177 1.46 4.54 -52.68
#